data_AF-A0AA42CMM2-F1
#
_entry.id   AF-A0AA42CMM2-F1
#
_cell.length_a   1.000
_cell.length_b   1.000
_cell.length_c   1.000
_cell.angle_alpha   90.00
_cell.angle_beta   90.00
_cell.angle_gamma   90.00
#
_symmetry.space_group_name_H-M   'P 1'
#
loop_
_entity.id
_entity.type
_entity.pdbx_description
1 polymer ?
#
loop_
_entity_poly.entity_id
_entity_poly.type
_entity_poly.pdbx_seq_one_letter_code
_entity_poly.pdbx_strand_id
1 'polypeptide(L)'
;MNLDAIADDGDGSVGRSVALGTIGKLLPTAFVVGLPTHAGFPQASLNAAVLAAAIVSRAEWAVELTDHLAGPATPPSLLILRDGRGGYDVTTPATVYAAFNVNIVPRTPASVLDAFDALCREAVDGVLSALRERATRFRPGPTAIGSVHEVPVLRFSARDTSLAWPWQTVASIRISIDAATRPAELLTIHNYWTNVLPRAAAGLLVLADVAHLVTSAWLRLAESRFLIRAPALTAPALEQAYASAQTGWRKIGTILLAACDAVPAAVPLGFRERFQEMQRSQ
;
A
#
# COMPACT_ATOMS: atom_id res chain seq x y z
N MET A 1 -25.45 7.73 -3.07
CA MET A 1 -26.10 7.89 -1.75
C MET A 1 -25.62 6.73 -0.91
N ASN A 2 -24.90 6.99 0.19
CA ASN A 2 -24.40 5.92 1.03
C ASN A 2 -25.49 5.50 2.02
N LEU A 3 -26.14 4.37 1.76
CA LEU A 3 -27.29 3.89 2.55
C LEU A 3 -26.87 3.13 3.81
N ASP A 4 -25.58 2.76 3.93
CA ASP A 4 -25.02 2.06 5.10
C ASP A 4 -24.76 2.99 6.30
N ALA A 5 -24.99 4.30 6.14
CA ALA A 5 -24.80 5.33 7.16
C ALA A 5 -26.13 5.84 7.76
N ILE A 6 -27.25 5.16 7.50
CA ILE A 6 -28.55 5.47 8.10
C ILE A 6 -28.69 4.62 9.37
N ALA A 7 -28.75 5.27 10.51
CA ALA A 7 -29.12 4.68 11.80
C ALA A 7 -30.36 5.39 12.35
N ASP A 8 -31.20 4.66 13.08
CA ASP A 8 -32.21 5.24 13.97
C ASP A 8 -31.64 5.22 15.39
N ASP A 9 -31.26 6.40 15.89
CA ASP A 9 -30.73 6.55 17.25
C ASP A 9 -31.84 6.50 18.33
N GLY A 10 -33.12 6.33 17.92
CA GLY A 10 -34.28 6.15 18.78
C GLY A 10 -34.57 4.68 19.15
N ASP A 11 -35.79 4.41 19.61
CA ASP A 11 -36.25 3.07 20.02
C ASP A 11 -36.89 2.26 18.88
N GLY A 12 -36.84 2.78 17.65
CA GLY A 12 -37.45 2.16 16.46
C GLY A 12 -38.97 2.31 16.38
N SER A 13 -39.64 2.98 17.33
CA SER A 13 -41.11 3.13 17.36
C SER A 13 -41.68 3.97 16.21
N VAL A 14 -40.87 4.88 15.67
CA VAL A 14 -41.24 5.78 14.56
C VAL A 14 -41.11 5.07 13.20
N GLY A 15 -40.24 4.06 13.11
CA GLY A 15 -40.13 3.13 11.98
C GLY A 15 -39.77 3.74 10.62
N ARG A 16 -39.34 5.01 10.56
CA ARG A 16 -39.07 5.73 9.31
C ARG A 16 -37.93 6.74 9.46
N SER A 17 -36.81 6.46 8.82
CA SER A 17 -35.69 7.40 8.67
C SER A 17 -35.66 7.93 7.24
N VAL A 18 -35.54 9.24 7.07
CA VAL A 18 -35.41 9.89 5.75
C VAL A 18 -34.04 10.55 5.65
N ALA A 19 -33.21 10.10 4.71
CA ALA A 19 -31.91 10.71 4.43
C ALA A 19 -32.11 11.98 3.60
N LEU A 20 -31.68 13.12 4.13
CA LEU A 20 -31.80 14.43 3.46
C LEU A 20 -30.58 14.80 2.60
N GLY A 21 -29.58 13.92 2.51
CA GLY A 21 -28.33 14.19 1.80
C GLY A 21 -27.49 12.95 1.53
N THR A 22 -26.25 13.16 1.09
CA THR A 22 -25.26 12.11 0.86
C THR A 22 -24.06 12.27 1.78
N ILE A 23 -23.51 11.14 2.21
CA ILE A 23 -22.25 11.04 2.95
C ILE A 23 -21.23 10.39 2.03
N GLY A 24 -20.03 10.96 1.93
CA GLY A 24 -18.90 10.32 1.26
C GLY A 24 -18.24 9.30 2.17
N LYS A 25 -17.57 8.29 1.59
CA LYS A 25 -16.90 7.23 2.34
C LYS A 25 -15.53 6.99 1.77
N LEU A 26 -14.54 6.99 2.66
CA LEU A 26 -13.15 6.68 2.36
C LEU A 26 -12.75 5.38 3.06
N LEU A 27 -11.78 4.70 2.47
CA LEU A 27 -11.10 3.56 3.08
C LEU A 27 -9.59 3.85 3.25
N PRO A 28 -9.18 4.81 4.12
CA PRO A 28 -7.77 5.02 4.41
C PRO A 28 -7.12 3.71 4.87
N THR A 29 -5.96 3.40 4.30
CA THR A 29 -5.28 2.13 4.54
C THR A 29 -3.81 2.38 4.84
N ALA A 30 -3.33 1.85 5.97
CA ALA A 30 -1.93 1.82 6.32
C ALA A 30 -1.34 0.46 5.94
N PHE A 31 -0.36 0.44 5.06
CA PHE A 31 0.47 -0.74 4.79
C PHE A 31 1.83 -0.53 5.44
N VAL A 32 2.12 -1.36 6.44
CA VAL A 32 3.27 -1.23 7.32
C VAL A 32 4.26 -2.33 7.00
N VAL A 33 5.51 -1.95 6.74
CA VAL A 33 6.62 -2.87 6.50
C VAL A 33 7.59 -2.75 7.66
N GLY A 34 7.92 -3.87 8.29
CA GLY A 34 8.89 -3.97 9.36
C GLY A 34 10.15 -4.71 8.92
N LEU A 35 11.02 -4.97 9.89
CA LEU A 35 12.18 -5.84 9.74
C LEU A 35 11.86 -7.18 10.43
N PRO A 36 11.69 -8.28 9.69
CA PRO A 36 11.45 -9.59 10.30
C PRO A 36 12.65 -10.06 11.11
N THR A 37 12.41 -10.60 12.31
CA THR A 37 13.43 -11.30 13.11
C THR A 37 12.79 -12.44 13.89
N HIS A 38 13.59 -13.43 14.28
CA HIS A 38 13.14 -14.48 15.17
C HIS A 38 12.70 -13.90 16.53
N ALA A 39 11.58 -14.37 17.09
CA ALA A 39 11.01 -13.82 18.34
C ALA A 39 11.97 -13.85 19.56
N GLY A 40 13.01 -14.68 19.52
CA GLY A 40 14.09 -14.70 20.51
C GLY A 40 15.06 -13.50 20.45
N PHE A 41 15.02 -12.70 19.38
CA PHE A 41 15.89 -11.52 19.19
C PHE A 41 15.08 -10.25 18.84
N PRO A 42 14.09 -9.85 19.66
CA PRO A 42 13.13 -8.80 19.32
C PRO A 42 13.79 -7.41 19.16
N GLN A 43 14.96 -7.17 19.76
CA GLN A 43 15.70 -5.92 19.65
C GLN A 43 16.54 -5.81 18.37
N ALA A 44 16.67 -6.90 17.61
CA ALA A 44 17.38 -6.94 16.34
C ALA A 44 16.52 -6.43 15.16
N SER A 45 15.30 -5.95 15.42
CA SER A 45 14.41 -5.50 14.36
C SER A 45 13.36 -4.47 14.81
N LEU A 46 12.50 -4.08 13.87
CA LEU A 46 11.32 -3.27 14.11
C LEU A 46 10.09 -4.03 13.62
N ASN A 47 9.24 -4.47 14.55
CA ASN A 47 8.11 -5.33 14.26
C ASN A 47 6.96 -4.54 13.60
N ALA A 48 6.55 -4.94 12.38
CA ALA A 48 5.47 -4.29 11.63
C ALA A 48 4.13 -4.24 12.40
N ALA A 49 3.83 -5.27 13.20
CA ALA A 49 2.61 -5.31 13.99
C ALA A 49 2.59 -4.27 15.11
N VAL A 50 3.75 -3.91 15.68
CA VAL A 50 3.83 -2.89 16.74
C VAL A 50 3.59 -1.50 16.15
N LEU A 51 4.18 -1.23 14.98
CA LEU A 51 3.94 0.02 14.25
C LEU A 51 2.47 0.14 13.81
N ALA A 52 1.91 -0.92 13.25
CA ALA A 52 0.50 -0.96 12.86
C ALA A 52 -0.43 -0.79 14.07
N ALA A 53 -0.12 -1.44 15.21
CA ALA A 53 -0.86 -1.29 16.45
C ALA A 53 -0.89 0.17 16.94
N ALA A 54 0.23 0.89 16.83
CA ALA A 54 0.28 2.32 17.17
C ALA A 54 -0.61 3.15 16.25
N ILE A 55 -0.55 2.91 14.93
CA ILE A 55 -1.38 3.60 13.94
C ILE A 55 -2.87 3.35 14.21
N VAL A 56 -3.29 2.08 14.37
CA VAL A 56 -4.72 1.78 14.62
C VAL A 56 -5.20 2.36 15.94
N SER A 57 -4.38 2.35 16.99
CA SER A 57 -4.75 2.93 18.28
C SER A 57 -4.92 4.45 18.20
N ARG A 58 -4.15 5.12 17.33
CA ARG A 58 -4.24 6.57 17.12
C ARG A 58 -5.37 6.95 16.16
N ALA A 59 -5.71 6.07 15.22
CA ALA A 59 -6.68 6.33 14.16
C ALA A 59 -8.11 5.91 14.52
N GLU A 60 -8.31 4.88 15.36
CA GLU A 60 -9.65 4.51 15.85
C GLU A 60 -10.25 5.69 16.61
N TRP A 61 -11.43 6.12 16.18
CA TRP A 61 -12.12 7.29 16.69
C TRP A 61 -11.33 8.62 16.71
N ALA A 62 -10.34 8.75 15.83
CA ALA A 62 -9.60 10.00 15.67
C ALA A 62 -10.52 11.15 15.25
N VAL A 63 -10.54 12.20 16.08
CA VAL A 63 -11.33 13.43 15.85
C VAL A 63 -10.84 14.13 14.58
N GLU A 64 -9.56 14.04 14.25
CA GLU A 64 -8.94 14.63 13.06
C GLU A 64 -9.45 14.00 11.75
N LEU A 65 -9.98 12.77 11.82
CA LEU A 65 -10.62 12.08 10.71
C LEU A 65 -12.14 12.20 10.74
N THR A 66 -12.70 12.82 11.78
CA THR A 66 -14.13 12.94 12.01
C THR A 66 -14.63 14.29 11.49
N ASP A 67 -15.69 14.27 10.69
CA ASP A 67 -16.26 15.50 10.13
C ASP A 67 -17.26 16.14 11.10
N HIS A 68 -16.98 17.38 11.52
CA HIS A 68 -17.83 18.12 12.45
C HIS A 68 -18.77 19.08 11.69
N LEU A 69 -19.82 18.55 11.06
CA LEU A 69 -20.98 19.36 10.68
C LEU A 69 -21.95 19.47 11.89
N ALA A 70 -22.92 20.38 11.84
CA ALA A 70 -23.93 20.53 12.89
C ALA A 70 -24.69 19.21 13.12
N GLY A 71 -24.37 18.51 14.22
CA GLY A 71 -24.96 17.22 14.60
C GLY A 71 -23.92 16.20 15.11
N PRO A 72 -24.35 14.98 15.44
CA PRO A 72 -23.45 13.88 15.80
C PRO A 72 -22.63 13.45 14.58
N ALA A 73 -21.32 13.36 14.75
CA ALA A 73 -20.40 12.91 13.70
C ALA A 73 -20.04 11.43 13.89
N THR A 74 -19.90 10.69 12.79
CA THR A 74 -19.42 9.30 12.84
C THR A 74 -17.88 9.29 12.83
N PRO A 75 -17.23 8.80 13.90
CA PRO A 75 -15.78 8.68 13.93
C PRO A 75 -15.25 7.62 12.93
N PRO A 76 -13.94 7.64 12.62
CA PRO A 76 -13.30 6.57 11.86
C PRO A 76 -13.36 5.23 12.62
N SER A 77 -13.56 4.11 11.91
CA SER A 77 -13.58 2.78 12.53
C SER A 77 -12.73 1.78 11.78
N LEU A 78 -11.89 1.03 12.48
CA LEU A 78 -11.04 -0.03 11.98
C LEU A 78 -11.89 -1.18 11.46
N LEU A 79 -11.75 -1.48 10.18
CA LEU A 79 -12.44 -2.60 9.53
C LEU A 79 -11.54 -3.83 9.37
N ILE A 80 -10.25 -3.60 9.12
CA ILE A 80 -9.30 -4.66 8.87
C ILE A 80 -8.02 -4.35 9.62
N LEU A 81 -7.49 -5.35 10.32
CA LEU A 81 -6.12 -5.40 10.81
C LEU A 81 -5.62 -6.82 10.62
N ARG A 82 -4.61 -7.01 9.76
CA ARG A 82 -4.10 -8.34 9.46
C ARG A 82 -2.63 -8.26 9.05
N ASP A 83 -1.85 -9.26 9.46
CA ASP A 83 -0.50 -9.45 8.96
C ASP A 83 -0.49 -10.18 7.59
N GLY A 84 0.65 -10.11 6.91
CA GLY A 84 0.84 -10.79 5.62
C GLY A 84 1.03 -12.31 5.73
N ARG A 85 0.91 -12.92 6.91
CA ARG A 85 1.23 -14.34 7.10
C ARG A 85 0.02 -15.22 6.77
N GLY A 86 0.31 -16.36 6.15
CA GLY A 86 -0.69 -17.42 5.87
C GLY A 86 -0.84 -18.43 7.01
N GLY A 87 0.06 -18.41 7.99
CA GLY A 87 0.10 -19.36 9.11
C GLY A 87 1.08 -18.91 10.20
N TYR A 88 1.25 -19.75 11.23
CA TYR A 88 2.17 -19.46 12.33
C TYR A 88 3.63 -19.46 11.87
N ASP A 89 4.38 -18.44 12.32
CA ASP A 89 5.83 -18.32 12.18
C ASP A 89 6.37 -17.64 13.45
N VAL A 90 7.48 -18.15 13.98
CA VAL A 90 8.19 -17.57 15.13
C VAL A 90 8.87 -16.24 14.78
N THR A 91 8.99 -15.94 13.49
CA THR A 91 9.51 -14.68 12.96
C THR A 91 8.44 -13.59 13.08
N THR A 92 8.84 -12.40 13.56
CA THR A 92 7.96 -11.22 13.61
C THR A 92 7.43 -10.89 12.22
N PRO A 93 6.17 -10.44 12.09
CA PRO A 93 5.56 -10.19 10.79
C PRO A 93 6.34 -9.14 9.99
N ALA A 94 6.58 -9.45 8.71
CA ALA A 94 7.22 -8.54 7.75
C ALA A 94 6.31 -7.38 7.37
N THR A 95 5.03 -7.68 7.22
CA THR A 95 4.03 -6.72 6.75
C THR A 95 2.75 -6.84 7.54
N VAL A 96 2.12 -5.70 7.78
CA VAL A 96 0.77 -5.60 8.37
C VAL A 96 0.00 -4.54 7.60
N TYR A 97 -1.27 -4.80 7.35
CA TYR A 97 -2.16 -3.82 6.75
C TYR A 97 -3.35 -3.55 7.66
N ALA A 98 -3.74 -2.28 7.71
CA ALA A 98 -4.90 -1.81 8.45
C ALA A 98 -5.75 -0.90 7.58
N ALA A 99 -7.07 -1.04 7.60
CA ALA A 99 -8.00 -0.24 6.81
C ALA A 99 -9.15 0.29 7.68
N PHE A 100 -9.55 1.54 7.46
CA PHE A 100 -10.52 2.25 8.28
C PHE A 100 -11.70 2.73 7.44
N ASN A 101 -12.92 2.60 7.96
CA ASN A 101 -14.08 3.32 7.44
C ASN A 101 -14.00 4.78 7.88
N VAL A 102 -14.01 5.73 6.95
CA VAL A 102 -14.10 7.16 7.28
C VAL A 102 -15.19 7.82 6.47
N ASN A 103 -16.14 8.45 7.16
CA ASN A 103 -17.24 9.20 6.55
C ASN A 103 -16.82 10.66 6.34
N ILE A 104 -17.19 11.26 5.21
CA ILE A 104 -16.87 12.65 4.86
C ILE A 104 -18.13 13.44 4.47
N VAL A 105 -18.33 14.58 5.13
CA VAL A 105 -19.35 15.62 4.95
C VAL A 105 -18.84 16.95 5.57
N PRO A 106 -18.44 17.99 4.83
CA PRO A 106 -18.20 18.15 3.39
C PRO A 106 -16.69 18.09 3.07
N ARG A 107 -15.87 17.42 3.89
CA ARG A 107 -14.42 17.42 3.69
C ARG A 107 -14.02 16.76 2.37
N THR A 108 -12.90 17.21 1.82
CA THR A 108 -12.34 16.63 0.61
C THR A 108 -11.54 15.37 0.96
N PRO A 109 -11.51 14.36 0.07
CA PRO A 109 -10.67 13.18 0.27
C PRO A 109 -9.20 13.50 0.55
N ALA A 110 -8.65 14.53 -0.13
CA ALA A 110 -7.28 14.98 0.07
C ALA A 110 -7.03 15.44 1.52
N SER A 111 -7.94 16.26 2.09
CA SER A 111 -7.81 16.74 3.46
C SER A 111 -7.86 15.62 4.51
N VAL A 112 -8.65 14.57 4.25
CA VAL A 112 -8.71 13.41 5.14
C VAL A 112 -7.43 12.58 5.06
N LEU A 113 -6.87 12.41 3.86
CA LEU A 113 -5.59 11.74 3.67
C LEU A 113 -4.42 12.54 4.30
N ASP A 114 -4.47 13.89 4.27
CA ASP A 114 -3.53 14.76 4.99
C ASP A 114 -3.57 14.53 6.50
N ALA A 115 -4.77 14.50 7.07
CA ALA A 115 -4.94 14.17 8.49
C ALA A 115 -4.45 12.75 8.79
N PHE A 116 -4.78 11.77 7.94
CA PHE A 116 -4.37 10.37 8.14
C PHE A 116 -2.84 10.19 8.09
N ASP A 117 -2.16 10.87 7.17
CA ASP A 117 -0.70 10.84 7.09
C ASP A 117 -0.04 11.44 8.35
N ALA A 118 -0.57 12.57 8.84
CA ALA A 118 -0.08 13.19 10.07
C ALA A 118 -0.26 12.26 11.27
N LEU A 119 -1.44 11.64 11.42
CA LEU A 119 -1.73 10.65 12.45
C LEU A 119 -0.75 9.46 12.39
N CYS A 120 -0.48 8.96 11.19
CA CYS A 120 0.46 7.85 11.00
C CYS A 120 1.88 8.25 11.42
N ARG A 121 2.35 9.46 11.06
CA ARG A 121 3.67 9.98 11.47
C ARG A 121 3.76 10.10 12.99
N GLU A 122 2.80 10.77 13.61
CA GLU A 122 2.75 10.94 15.07
C GLU A 122 2.74 9.61 15.81
N ALA A 123 1.91 8.65 15.36
CA ALA A 123 1.82 7.34 15.97
C ALA A 123 3.14 6.55 15.87
N VAL A 124 3.77 6.59 14.69
CA VAL A 124 5.04 5.91 14.43
C VAL A 124 6.18 6.54 15.24
N ASP A 125 6.27 7.87 15.27
CA ASP A 125 7.30 8.58 16.04
C ASP A 125 7.14 8.33 17.55
N GLY A 126 5.90 8.34 18.04
CA GLY A 126 5.58 8.05 19.44
C GLY A 126 6.00 6.63 19.84
N VAL A 127 5.64 5.61 19.04
CA VAL A 127 5.99 4.23 19.36
C VAL A 127 7.48 3.96 19.21
N LEU A 128 8.16 4.57 18.24
CA LEU A 128 9.62 4.49 18.11
C LEU A 128 10.32 5.07 19.34
N SER A 129 9.85 6.23 19.83
CA SER A 129 10.39 6.85 21.03
C SER A 129 10.21 5.97 22.26
N ALA A 130 9.00 5.40 22.44
CA ALA A 130 8.73 4.47 23.54
C ALA A 130 9.57 3.17 23.45
N LEU A 131 9.77 2.63 22.25
CA LEU A 131 10.61 1.45 22.04
C LEU A 131 12.10 1.73 22.30
N ARG A 132 12.60 2.92 21.90
CA ARG A 132 13.97 3.36 22.23
C ARG A 132 14.17 3.47 23.73
N GLU A 133 13.21 4.06 24.45
CA GLU A 133 13.27 4.14 25.92
C GLU A 133 13.22 2.76 26.58
N ARG A 134 12.39 1.83 26.08
CA ARG A 134 12.39 0.44 26.58
C ARG A 134 13.73 -0.23 26.31
N ALA A 135 14.31 -0.03 25.13
CA ALA A 135 15.58 -0.64 24.75
C ALA A 135 16.72 -0.28 25.71
N THR A 136 16.78 0.97 26.19
CA THR A 136 17.82 1.39 27.17
C THR A 136 17.69 0.67 28.53
N ARG A 137 16.50 0.18 28.88
CA ARG A 137 16.24 -0.51 30.17
C ARG A 137 16.62 -2.00 30.16
N PHE A 138 16.64 -2.68 29.01
CA PHE A 138 16.82 -4.14 28.94
C PHE A 138 18.29 -4.60 28.84
N ARG A 139 19.19 -3.82 28.22
CA ARG A 139 20.67 -3.91 28.31
C ARG A 139 21.31 -2.93 27.32
N PRO A 140 22.51 -2.37 27.59
CA PRO A 140 23.29 -1.67 26.58
C PRO A 140 23.82 -2.67 25.55
N GLY A 141 23.39 -2.55 24.29
CA GLY A 141 23.85 -3.35 23.15
C GLY A 141 23.30 -2.78 21.84
N PRO A 142 23.87 -3.13 20.67
CA PRO A 142 23.36 -2.66 19.39
C PRO A 142 21.93 -3.18 19.18
N THR A 143 21.00 -2.27 18.96
CA THR A 143 19.60 -2.56 18.64
C THR A 143 19.29 -2.01 17.26
N ALA A 144 18.42 -2.68 16.50
CA ALA A 144 18.03 -2.19 15.18
C ALA A 144 17.34 -0.81 15.29
N ILE A 145 16.64 -0.55 16.38
CA ILE A 145 15.98 0.74 16.61
C ILE A 145 16.98 1.89 16.85
N GLY A 146 18.20 1.59 17.30
CA GLY A 146 19.27 2.57 17.44
C GLY A 146 19.83 3.04 16.09
N SER A 147 19.76 2.20 15.05
CA SER A 147 20.16 2.53 13.68
C SER A 147 19.03 3.11 12.82
N VAL A 148 17.77 2.97 13.24
CA VAL A 148 16.61 3.55 12.55
C VAL A 148 16.43 4.98 13.07
N HIS A 149 16.86 5.97 12.29
CA HIS A 149 16.68 7.39 12.64
C HIS A 149 15.24 7.87 12.39
N GLU A 150 14.65 7.44 11.28
CA GLU A 150 13.28 7.79 10.86
C GLU A 150 12.63 6.58 10.15
N VAL A 151 11.31 6.42 10.31
CA VAL A 151 10.51 5.49 9.50
C VAL A 151 9.68 6.33 8.53
N PRO A 152 9.97 6.30 7.22
CA PRO A 152 9.31 7.18 6.28
C PRO A 152 7.83 6.82 6.13
N VAL A 153 6.94 7.78 6.42
CA VAL A 153 5.51 7.69 6.08
C VAL A 153 5.31 8.30 4.70
N LEU A 154 4.74 7.52 3.78
CA LEU A 154 4.71 7.89 2.38
C LEU A 154 3.31 7.59 1.78
N ARG A 155 2.68 8.58 1.15
CA ARG A 155 1.34 8.48 0.54
C ARG A 155 1.37 7.93 -0.89
N PHE A 156 0.31 7.22 -1.27
CA PHE A 156 -0.09 7.00 -2.65
C PHE A 156 -1.60 7.23 -2.82
N SER A 157 -2.04 7.64 -4.01
CA SER A 157 -3.45 7.86 -4.34
C SER A 157 -3.73 7.42 -5.77
N ALA A 158 -4.70 6.54 -6.01
CA ALA A 158 -5.27 6.28 -7.34
C ALA A 158 -6.81 6.37 -7.31
N ARG A 159 -7.45 6.99 -8.31
CA ARG A 159 -8.90 7.30 -8.31
C ARG A 159 -9.74 6.21 -8.98
N ASP A 160 -10.73 5.65 -8.29
CA ASP A 160 -11.71 4.73 -8.89
C ASP A 160 -12.92 5.46 -9.53
N THR A 161 -13.22 5.17 -10.79
CA THR A 161 -14.19 5.72 -11.77
C THR A 161 -14.86 4.60 -12.61
N SER A 162 -14.60 3.31 -12.32
CA SER A 162 -15.03 2.17 -13.16
C SER A 162 -16.44 1.69 -12.89
N LEU A 163 -16.94 2.02 -11.72
CA LEU A 163 -18.35 1.90 -11.39
C LEU A 163 -18.99 3.24 -11.70
N ALA A 164 -20.08 3.24 -12.48
CA ALA A 164 -20.96 4.39 -12.63
C ALA A 164 -21.71 4.62 -11.30
N TRP A 165 -20.98 5.06 -10.29
CA TRP A 165 -21.47 5.58 -9.04
C TRP A 165 -21.12 7.07 -9.01
N PRO A 166 -22.10 7.99 -8.89
CA PRO A 166 -21.84 9.42 -9.06
C PRO A 166 -20.95 10.06 -7.97
N TRP A 167 -20.42 9.29 -7.02
CA TRP A 167 -19.73 9.78 -5.83
C TRP A 167 -18.45 8.95 -5.62
N GLN A 168 -17.33 9.53 -6.03
CA GLN A 168 -16.04 8.86 -6.28
C GLN A 168 -15.15 8.79 -5.05
N THR A 169 -14.27 7.78 -4.96
CA THR A 169 -13.11 7.77 -4.05
C THR A 169 -11.98 6.82 -4.51
N VAL A 170 -10.79 7.20 -4.09
CA VAL A 170 -9.44 6.72 -4.39
C VAL A 170 -9.07 5.43 -3.65
N ALA A 171 -8.57 4.41 -4.36
CA ALA A 171 -7.90 3.23 -3.80
C ALA A 171 -6.37 3.36 -4.02
N SER A 172 -5.58 3.40 -2.96
CA SER A 172 -4.12 3.51 -3.03
C SER A 172 -3.47 2.12 -3.00
N ILE A 173 -2.73 1.74 -4.05
CA ILE A 173 -1.81 0.59 -4.00
C ILE A 173 -0.40 1.13 -3.77
N ARG A 174 0.18 0.89 -2.58
CA ARG A 174 1.61 1.10 -2.29
C ARG A 174 2.33 -0.24 -2.27
N ILE A 175 3.31 -0.40 -3.15
CA ILE A 175 4.45 -1.29 -2.94
C ILE A 175 5.64 -0.38 -2.65
N SER A 176 6.21 -0.43 -1.44
CA SER A 176 7.58 0.04 -1.18
C SER A 176 8.47 -1.20 -1.39
N ILE A 177 9.29 -1.29 -2.44
CA ILE A 177 10.65 -0.71 -2.59
C ILE A 177 11.53 -1.05 -1.37
N ASP A 178 11.80 -2.34 -1.20
CA ASP A 178 13.00 -2.80 -0.51
C ASP A 178 14.11 -2.98 -1.57
N ALA A 179 15.32 -2.49 -1.30
CA ALA A 179 16.50 -2.80 -2.12
C ALA A 179 16.81 -4.31 -2.17
N ALA A 180 16.27 -5.08 -1.22
CA ALA A 180 16.31 -6.54 -1.18
C ALA A 180 15.07 -7.22 -1.78
N THR A 181 14.13 -6.49 -2.40
CA THR A 181 13.00 -7.13 -3.12
C THR A 181 13.55 -8.04 -4.20
N ARG A 182 13.29 -9.34 -4.09
CA ARG A 182 13.83 -10.31 -5.04
C ARG A 182 13.17 -10.12 -6.41
N PRO A 183 13.91 -10.19 -7.53
CA PRO A 183 13.32 -10.00 -8.86
C PRO A 183 12.12 -10.92 -9.14
N ALA A 184 12.13 -12.15 -8.60
CA ALA A 184 11.02 -13.10 -8.75
C ALA A 184 9.72 -12.63 -8.05
N GLU A 185 9.83 -12.02 -6.87
CA GLU A 185 8.68 -11.49 -6.12
C GLU A 185 8.10 -10.28 -6.85
N LEU A 186 8.98 -9.36 -7.30
CA LEU A 186 8.58 -8.19 -8.08
C LEU A 186 7.86 -8.58 -9.38
N LEU A 187 8.39 -9.57 -10.11
CA LEU A 187 7.78 -10.07 -11.33
C LEU A 187 6.40 -10.69 -11.06
N THR A 188 6.26 -11.41 -9.95
CA THR A 188 4.97 -12.01 -9.54
C THR A 188 3.92 -10.95 -9.27
N ILE A 189 4.30 -9.88 -8.55
CA ILE A 189 3.39 -8.79 -8.25
C ILE A 189 2.98 -8.04 -9.52
N HIS A 190 3.93 -7.74 -10.40
CA HIS A 190 3.62 -7.10 -11.67
C HIS A 190 2.77 -7.99 -12.58
N ASN A 191 2.97 -9.31 -12.58
CA ASN A 191 2.05 -10.22 -13.27
C ASN A 191 0.64 -10.17 -12.70
N TYR A 192 0.49 -10.12 -11.38
CA TYR A 192 -0.83 -9.94 -10.77
C TYR A 192 -1.47 -8.62 -11.24
N TRP A 193 -0.71 -7.53 -11.26
CA TRP A 193 -1.17 -6.23 -11.77
C TRP A 193 -1.61 -6.28 -13.23
N THR A 194 -0.85 -6.91 -14.12
CA THR A 194 -1.26 -7.02 -15.53
C THR A 194 -2.53 -7.84 -15.70
N ASN A 195 -2.92 -8.68 -14.74
CA ASN A 195 -4.19 -9.41 -14.81
C ASN A 195 -5.38 -8.62 -14.26
N VAL A 196 -5.14 -7.77 -13.26
CA VAL A 196 -6.19 -7.00 -12.57
C VAL A 196 -6.44 -5.65 -13.23
N LEU A 197 -5.38 -4.88 -13.48
CA LEU A 197 -5.48 -3.47 -13.89
C LEU A 197 -6.12 -3.26 -15.29
N PRO A 198 -5.88 -4.11 -16.31
CA PRO A 198 -6.57 -3.97 -17.59
C PRO A 198 -8.08 -4.28 -17.54
N ARG A 199 -8.53 -4.98 -16.50
CA ARG A 199 -9.97 -5.22 -16.25
C ARG A 199 -10.62 -4.05 -15.53
N ALA A 200 -9.81 -3.13 -15.03
CA ALA A 200 -10.25 -1.87 -14.47
C ALA A 200 -10.58 -0.92 -15.65
N ALA A 201 -11.71 -0.20 -15.59
CA ALA A 201 -12.12 0.73 -16.64
C ALA A 201 -11.01 1.76 -16.99
N ALA A 202 -10.83 2.05 -18.29
CA ALA A 202 -9.73 2.87 -18.82
C ALA A 202 -9.63 4.29 -18.23
N GLY A 203 -10.69 4.82 -17.60
CA GLY A 203 -10.70 6.12 -16.92
C GLY A 203 -10.22 6.12 -15.46
N LEU A 204 -9.82 4.97 -14.93
CA LEU A 204 -9.33 4.75 -13.56
C LEU A 204 -7.85 4.96 -13.35
N LEU A 205 -7.15 4.64 -14.41
CA LEU A 205 -5.77 4.26 -14.35
C LEU A 205 -5.03 5.30 -15.15
N VAL A 206 -4.25 6.13 -14.47
CA VAL A 206 -3.25 6.93 -15.16
C VAL A 206 -2.19 5.95 -15.60
N LEU A 207 -2.37 5.41 -16.80
CA LEU A 207 -1.56 4.32 -17.32
C LEU A 207 -0.08 4.73 -17.44
N ALA A 208 0.19 6.04 -17.58
CA ALA A 208 1.53 6.61 -17.49
C ALA A 208 2.18 6.40 -16.10
N ASP A 209 1.42 6.51 -15.01
CA ASP A 209 1.92 6.32 -13.64
C ASP A 209 2.23 4.85 -13.37
N VAL A 210 1.39 3.93 -13.85
CA VAL A 210 1.64 2.49 -13.75
C VAL A 210 2.86 2.11 -14.57
N ALA A 211 2.97 2.63 -15.79
CA ALA A 211 4.17 2.45 -16.61
C ALA A 211 5.41 3.00 -15.90
N HIS A 212 5.32 4.18 -15.28
CA HIS A 212 6.41 4.75 -14.49
C HIS A 212 6.80 3.86 -13.31
N LEU A 213 5.85 3.36 -12.52
CA LEU A 213 6.11 2.48 -11.38
C LEU A 213 6.83 1.18 -11.77
N VAL A 214 6.31 0.49 -12.80
CA VAL A 214 6.94 -0.73 -13.34
C VAL A 214 8.34 -0.42 -13.84
N THR A 215 8.48 0.69 -14.57
CA THR A 215 9.75 1.13 -15.15
C THR A 215 10.79 1.43 -14.08
N SER A 216 10.46 2.27 -13.11
CA SER A 216 11.37 2.67 -12.05
C SER A 216 11.77 1.50 -11.16
N ALA A 217 10.88 0.52 -10.93
CA ALA A 217 11.22 -0.67 -10.16
C ALA A 217 12.27 -1.55 -10.84
N TRP A 218 12.14 -1.79 -12.15
CA TRP A 218 13.08 -2.60 -12.90
C TRP A 218 14.38 -1.88 -13.26
N LEU A 219 14.34 -0.55 -13.46
CA LEU A 219 15.54 0.26 -13.66
C LEU A 219 16.46 0.19 -12.42
N ARG A 220 15.90 0.32 -11.21
CA ARG A 220 16.65 0.18 -9.95
C ARG A 220 17.29 -1.22 -9.79
N LEU A 221 16.59 -2.27 -10.22
CA LEU A 221 17.15 -3.64 -10.20
C LEU A 221 18.26 -3.82 -11.24
N ALA A 222 18.15 -3.18 -12.42
CA ALA A 222 19.20 -3.20 -13.44
C ALA A 222 20.49 -2.50 -12.95
N GLU A 223 20.34 -1.42 -12.18
CA GLU A 223 21.46 -0.76 -11.48
C GLU A 223 22.08 -1.67 -10.40
N SER A 224 21.28 -2.55 -9.79
CA SER A 224 21.68 -3.51 -8.76
C SER A 224 22.06 -4.90 -9.34
N ARG A 225 23.07 -4.90 -10.22
CA ARG A 225 23.43 -6.03 -11.12
C ARG A 225 23.59 -7.41 -10.46
N PHE A 226 23.92 -7.51 -9.18
CA PHE A 226 24.12 -8.78 -8.49
C PHE A 226 22.80 -9.53 -8.17
N LEU A 227 21.65 -8.85 -8.25
CA LEU A 227 20.34 -9.43 -7.95
C LEU A 227 19.70 -10.14 -9.16
N ILE A 228 20.14 -9.82 -10.37
CA ILE A 228 19.52 -10.28 -11.62
C ILE A 228 20.35 -11.35 -12.32
N ARG A 229 19.69 -12.22 -13.07
CA ARG A 229 20.31 -13.30 -13.84
C ARG A 229 21.12 -12.72 -14.99
N ALA A 230 22.33 -13.23 -15.21
CA ALA A 230 23.18 -12.88 -16.36
C ALA A 230 23.23 -11.35 -16.64
N PRO A 231 23.67 -10.53 -15.66
CA PRO A 231 23.52 -9.07 -15.70
C PRO A 231 24.19 -8.40 -16.91
N ALA A 232 25.27 -9.00 -17.44
CA ALA A 232 25.93 -8.51 -18.65
C ALA A 232 25.02 -8.51 -19.89
N LEU A 233 23.99 -9.38 -19.91
CA LEU A 233 23.02 -9.49 -21.00
C LEU A 233 21.69 -8.82 -20.63
N THR A 234 21.23 -9.01 -19.39
CA THR A 234 19.87 -8.63 -18.98
C THR A 234 19.74 -7.19 -18.51
N ALA A 235 20.80 -6.58 -17.93
CA ALA A 235 20.76 -5.16 -17.58
C ALA A 235 20.66 -4.26 -18.83
N PRO A 236 21.48 -4.46 -19.89
CA PRO A 236 21.34 -3.68 -21.12
C PRO A 236 19.96 -3.85 -21.78
N ALA A 237 19.37 -5.05 -21.73
CA ALA A 237 18.03 -5.30 -22.27
C ALA A 237 16.94 -4.53 -21.49
N LEU A 238 17.04 -4.48 -20.16
CA LEU A 238 16.16 -3.68 -19.32
C LEU A 238 16.33 -2.17 -19.56
N GLU A 239 17.58 -1.70 -19.68
CA GLU A 239 17.91 -0.31 -19.99
C GLU A 239 17.39 0.11 -21.37
N GLN A 240 17.48 -0.77 -22.37
CA GLN A 240 16.89 -0.53 -23.70
C GLN A 240 15.35 -0.50 -23.64
N ALA A 241 14.73 -1.40 -22.88
CA ALA A 241 13.29 -1.37 -22.64
C ALA A 241 12.86 -0.05 -21.96
N TYR A 242 13.66 0.43 -21.01
CA TYR A 242 13.50 1.75 -20.36
C TYR A 242 13.66 2.92 -21.34
N ALA A 243 14.64 2.90 -22.23
CA ALA A 243 14.86 3.98 -23.19
C ALA A 243 13.84 4.03 -24.34
N SER A 244 13.04 2.97 -24.52
CA SER A 244 12.06 2.92 -25.61
C SER A 244 11.00 4.05 -25.54
N ALA A 245 10.60 4.59 -26.69
CA ALA A 245 9.56 5.61 -26.80
C ALA A 245 8.12 5.08 -26.59
N GLN A 246 7.97 3.82 -26.20
CA GLN A 246 6.67 3.22 -25.95
C GLN A 246 6.04 3.79 -24.68
N THR A 247 4.71 3.82 -24.64
CA THR A 247 3.93 4.26 -23.48
C THR A 247 2.89 3.22 -23.07
N GLY A 248 2.34 3.41 -21.88
CA GLY A 248 1.28 2.60 -21.31
C GLY A 248 1.49 1.09 -21.32
N TRP A 249 0.49 0.31 -21.73
CA TRP A 249 0.54 -1.15 -21.66
C TRP A 249 1.65 -1.75 -22.52
N ARG A 250 1.99 -1.13 -23.66
CA ARG A 250 3.11 -1.57 -24.50
C ARG A 250 4.44 -1.45 -23.76
N LYS A 251 4.66 -0.28 -23.12
CA LYS A 251 5.85 -0.04 -22.29
C LYS A 251 5.95 -1.05 -21.15
N ILE A 252 4.84 -1.25 -20.43
CA ILE A 252 4.75 -2.23 -19.33
C ILE A 252 5.08 -3.63 -19.83
N GLY A 253 4.47 -4.09 -20.92
CA GLY A 253 4.73 -5.40 -21.50
C GLY A 253 6.19 -5.58 -21.92
N THR A 254 6.77 -4.59 -22.59
CA THR A 254 8.18 -4.61 -23.02
C THR A 254 9.15 -4.74 -21.84
N ILE A 255 8.92 -3.98 -20.75
CA ILE A 255 9.77 -4.06 -19.55
C ILE A 255 9.61 -5.40 -18.85
N LEU A 256 8.37 -5.88 -18.68
CA LEU A 256 8.11 -7.14 -18.00
C LEU A 256 8.60 -8.37 -18.79
N LEU A 257 8.67 -8.29 -20.12
CA LEU A 257 9.30 -9.32 -20.93
C LEU A 257 10.82 -9.36 -20.75
N ALA A 258 11.48 -8.21 -20.78
CA ALA A 258 12.91 -8.13 -20.47
C ALA A 258 13.20 -8.61 -19.04
N ALA A 259 12.30 -8.30 -18.10
CA ALA A 259 12.39 -8.73 -16.72
C ALA A 259 12.32 -10.26 -16.57
N CYS A 260 11.51 -10.97 -17.37
CA CYS A 260 11.45 -12.44 -17.33
C CYS A 260 12.81 -13.11 -17.57
N ASP A 261 13.69 -12.48 -18.37
CA ASP A 261 15.05 -12.98 -18.61
C ASP A 261 16.03 -12.57 -17.50
N ALA A 262 15.76 -11.44 -16.83
CA ALA A 262 16.52 -10.92 -15.70
C ALA A 262 16.23 -11.64 -14.37
N VAL A 263 15.15 -12.42 -14.25
CA VAL A 263 14.85 -13.16 -13.01
C VAL A 263 15.68 -14.45 -12.92
N PRO A 264 16.39 -14.71 -11.78
CA PRO A 264 17.16 -15.95 -11.59
C PRO A 264 16.31 -17.21 -11.43
N ALA A 265 15.08 -17.08 -10.92
CA ALA A 265 14.15 -18.18 -10.72
C ALA A 265 13.41 -18.56 -12.02
N ALA A 266 12.86 -19.78 -12.04
CA ALA A 266 11.99 -20.21 -13.13
C ALA A 266 10.73 -19.32 -13.19
N VAL A 267 10.53 -18.66 -14.32
CA VAL A 267 9.35 -17.83 -14.57
C VAL A 267 8.23 -18.72 -15.13
N PRO A 268 7.01 -18.70 -14.55
CA PRO A 268 5.88 -19.47 -15.08
C PRO A 268 5.57 -19.10 -16.54
N LEU A 269 5.26 -20.10 -17.37
CA LEU A 269 5.04 -19.92 -18.82
C LEU A 269 3.97 -18.86 -19.14
N GLY A 270 2.88 -18.84 -18.38
CA GLY A 270 1.77 -17.89 -18.57
C GLY A 270 2.15 -16.42 -18.37
N PHE A 271 3.27 -16.11 -17.70
CA PHE A 271 3.71 -14.72 -17.53
C PHE A 271 4.16 -14.13 -18.86
N ARG A 272 4.98 -14.88 -19.62
CA ARG A 272 5.50 -14.40 -20.91
C ARG A 272 4.37 -14.20 -21.91
N GLU A 273 3.44 -15.15 -21.98
CA GLU A 273 2.24 -15.03 -22.81
C GLU A 273 1.46 -13.75 -22.46
N ARG A 274 1.19 -13.53 -21.17
CA ARG A 274 0.49 -12.33 -20.69
C ARG A 274 1.21 -11.04 -21.05
N PHE A 275 2.52 -10.97 -20.86
CA PHE A 275 3.26 -9.74 -21.14
C PHE A 275 3.41 -9.47 -22.65
N GLN A 276 3.45 -10.52 -23.48
CA GLN A 276 3.39 -10.39 -24.94
C GLN A 276 2.03 -9.86 -25.42
N GLU A 277 0.93 -10.22 -24.75
CA GLU A 277 -0.38 -9.62 -25.04
C GLU A 277 -0.38 -8.12 -24.73
N MET A 278 0.23 -7.72 -23.60
CA MET A 278 0.34 -6.30 -23.23
C MET A 278 1.19 -5.51 -24.22
N GLN A 279 2.29 -6.09 -24.70
CA GLN A 279 3.11 -5.47 -25.74
C GLN A 279 2.36 -5.24 -27.06
N ARG A 280 1.36 -6.08 -27.35
CA ARG A 280 0.52 -6.01 -28.57
C ARG A 280 -0.74 -5.14 -28.41
N SER A 281 -1.12 -4.80 -27.18
CA SER A 281 -2.29 -3.94 -26.92
C SER A 281 -2.11 -2.53 -27.51
N GLN A 282 -3.19 -1.95 -28.06
CA GLN A 282 -3.22 -0.56 -28.55
C GLN A 282 -3.45 0.41 -27.41
#